data_AF-A0A1W9HTL5-F1
#
_entry.id   AF-A0A1W9HTL5-F1
#
_cell.length_a   1.000
_cell.length_b   1.000
_cell.length_c   1.000
_cell.angle_alpha   90.00
_cell.angle_beta   90.00
_cell.angle_gamma   90.00
#
_symmetry.space_group_name_H-M   'P 1'
#
loop_
_entity.id
_entity.type
_entity.pdbx_description
1 polymer ?
#
loop_
_entity_poly.entity_id
_entity_poly.type
_entity_poly.pdbx_seq_one_letter_code
_entity_poly.pdbx_strand_id
1 'polypeptide(L)'
;MKQAFVLVTAFLVASCTTPQHSFENVNIGMDKSEVIELMGGGPQLTKRRNSEDVWQYHFYTGEQKSIKELHFKNNKVSYKGEPVGPRPGESAKAIDARNSRALPSFGASSSQAENLTPKQKQENLEKYIKEDEETQAQKSSFKEL
;
A
#
# COMPACT_ATOMS: atom_id res chain seq x y z
N MET A 1 13.82 0.65 -60.42
CA MET A 1 12.94 1.64 -59.76
C MET A 1 11.56 1.02 -59.65
N LYS A 2 10.97 0.64 -58.51
CA LYS A 2 11.05 1.08 -57.12
C LYS A 2 10.62 -0.11 -56.23
N GLN A 3 11.49 -0.55 -55.33
CA GLN A 3 11.12 -1.39 -54.19
C GLN A 3 10.79 -0.45 -53.04
N ALA A 4 9.51 -0.26 -52.74
CA ALA A 4 9.09 0.54 -51.58
C ALA A 4 7.61 0.27 -51.28
N PHE A 5 7.27 -0.85 -50.61
CA PHE A 5 6.05 -0.93 -49.81
C PHE A 5 5.97 -2.19 -48.93
N VAL A 6 6.97 -2.46 -48.08
CA VAL A 6 6.84 -3.49 -47.03
C VAL A 6 7.47 -2.97 -45.75
N LEU A 7 6.76 -2.09 -45.03
CA LEU A 7 7.25 -1.53 -43.76
C LEU A 7 6.11 -1.00 -42.87
N VAL A 8 4.98 -1.73 -42.78
CA VAL A 8 3.83 -1.37 -41.93
C VAL A 8 3.31 -2.57 -41.12
N THR A 9 4.17 -3.52 -40.75
CA THR A 9 3.70 -4.77 -40.14
C THR A 9 4.62 -5.26 -39.01
N ALA A 10 4.79 -4.49 -37.93
CA ALA A 10 5.48 -5.02 -36.74
C ALA A 10 5.21 -4.29 -35.40
N PHE A 11 4.22 -3.40 -35.28
CA PHE A 11 3.99 -2.62 -34.04
C PHE A 11 2.83 -3.10 -33.16
N LEU A 12 2.47 -4.40 -33.22
CA LEU A 12 1.22 -4.91 -32.61
C LEU A 12 1.36 -5.87 -31.42
N VAL A 13 2.52 -6.02 -30.77
CA VAL A 13 2.61 -6.98 -29.66
C VAL A 13 3.32 -6.42 -28.44
N ALA A 14 2.53 -5.81 -27.54
CA ALA A 14 2.62 -6.03 -26.09
C ALA A 14 1.58 -5.18 -25.36
N SER A 15 0.27 -5.47 -25.54
CA SER A 15 -0.69 -5.07 -24.51
C SER A 15 -0.51 -6.05 -23.34
N CYS A 16 0.40 -5.74 -22.42
CA CYS A 16 0.53 -6.52 -21.18
C CYS A 16 -0.73 -6.28 -20.33
N THR A 17 -1.74 -7.14 -20.50
CA THR A 17 -2.88 -7.20 -19.59
C THR A 17 -2.53 -8.14 -18.46
N THR A 18 -2.32 -7.60 -17.26
CA THR A 18 -2.07 -8.44 -16.08
C THR A 18 -3.34 -9.22 -15.72
N PRO A 19 -3.31 -10.56 -15.69
CA PRO A 19 -4.47 -11.34 -15.27
C PRO A 19 -4.76 -11.11 -13.78
N GLN A 20 -6.04 -10.98 -13.44
CA GLN A 20 -6.46 -10.72 -12.05
C GLN A 20 -6.04 -11.84 -11.07
N HIS A 21 -5.97 -13.08 -11.54
CA HIS A 21 -5.52 -14.23 -10.74
C HIS A 21 -4.05 -14.08 -10.25
N SER A 22 -3.19 -13.36 -10.98
CA SER A 22 -1.81 -13.10 -10.51
C SER A 22 -1.79 -12.28 -9.22
N PHE A 23 -2.77 -11.40 -9.02
CA PHE A 23 -2.88 -10.62 -7.80
C PHE A 23 -3.16 -11.50 -6.58
N GLU A 24 -3.97 -12.55 -6.75
CA GLU A 24 -4.33 -13.47 -5.67
C GLU A 24 -3.11 -14.23 -5.14
N ASN A 25 -2.10 -14.43 -5.98
CA ASN A 25 -0.84 -15.08 -5.60
C ASN A 25 0.14 -14.16 -4.84
N VAL A 26 -0.06 -12.84 -4.84
CA VAL A 26 0.79 -11.92 -4.07
C VAL A 26 0.61 -12.18 -2.57
N ASN A 27 1.70 -12.33 -1.83
CA ASN A 27 1.66 -12.55 -0.39
C ASN A 27 2.31 -11.40 0.37
N ILE A 28 1.87 -11.20 1.61
CA ILE A 28 2.52 -10.28 2.54
C ILE A 28 3.97 -10.72 2.73
N GLY A 29 4.90 -9.77 2.73
CA GLY A 29 6.34 -10.02 2.87
C GLY A 29 7.11 -10.21 1.56
N MET A 30 6.44 -10.41 0.42
CA MET A 30 7.08 -10.46 -0.90
C MET A 30 7.84 -9.18 -1.21
N ASP A 31 8.95 -9.29 -1.91
CA ASP A 31 9.72 -8.13 -2.38
C ASP A 31 9.07 -7.50 -3.62
N LYS A 32 9.28 -6.20 -3.80
CA LYS A 32 8.75 -5.46 -4.97
C LYS A 32 9.09 -6.10 -6.31
N SER A 33 10.30 -6.63 -6.47
CA SER A 33 10.75 -7.29 -7.70
C SER A 33 9.94 -8.56 -7.99
N GLU A 34 9.75 -9.40 -6.97
CA GLU A 34 8.97 -10.63 -7.06
C GLU A 34 7.51 -10.33 -7.43
N VAL A 35 6.94 -9.24 -6.87
CA VAL A 35 5.59 -8.79 -7.24
C VAL A 35 5.54 -8.36 -8.71
N ILE A 36 6.52 -7.61 -9.21
CA ILE A 36 6.55 -7.18 -10.63
C ILE A 36 6.60 -8.41 -11.55
N GLU A 37 7.43 -9.39 -11.22
CA GLU A 37 7.56 -10.64 -11.98
C GLU A 37 6.24 -11.43 -11.99
N LEU A 38 5.62 -11.61 -10.82
CA LEU A 38 4.36 -12.32 -10.66
C LEU A 38 3.19 -11.65 -11.39
N MET A 39 3.16 -10.31 -11.35
CA MET A 39 2.15 -9.49 -12.01
C MET A 39 2.42 -9.32 -13.52
N GLY A 40 3.55 -9.79 -14.03
CA GLY A 40 3.95 -9.62 -15.42
C GLY A 40 4.12 -8.16 -15.84
N GLY A 41 4.37 -7.25 -14.88
CA GLY A 41 4.45 -5.82 -15.14
C GLY A 41 4.34 -4.93 -13.89
N GLY A 42 4.67 -3.65 -14.07
CA GLY A 42 4.53 -2.62 -13.05
C GLY A 42 3.08 -2.18 -12.82
N PRO A 43 2.79 -1.51 -11.70
CA PRO A 43 1.46 -0.99 -11.40
C PRO A 43 1.07 0.14 -12.36
N GLN A 44 -0.23 0.34 -12.58
CA GLN A 44 -0.73 1.48 -13.36
C GLN A 44 -0.58 2.80 -12.58
N LEU A 45 -0.54 2.76 -11.25
CA LEU A 45 -0.36 3.93 -10.42
C LEU A 45 0.53 3.63 -9.22
N THR A 46 1.49 4.53 -8.96
CA THR A 46 2.37 4.49 -7.79
C THR A 46 2.21 5.78 -7.00
N LYS A 47 2.06 5.66 -5.68
CA LYS A 47 1.98 6.75 -4.72
C LYS A 47 2.89 6.45 -3.54
N ARG A 48 3.23 7.47 -2.75
CA ARG A 48 3.92 7.29 -1.47
C ARG A 48 3.09 7.96 -0.36
N ARG A 49 2.83 7.24 0.73
CA ARG A 49 2.02 7.71 1.87
C ARG A 49 2.55 7.12 3.16
N ASN A 50 2.72 7.94 4.20
CA ASN A 50 3.15 7.49 5.54
C ASN A 50 4.40 6.58 5.52
N SER A 51 5.39 6.93 4.70
CA SER A 51 6.63 6.14 4.50
C SER A 51 6.44 4.77 3.83
N GLU A 52 5.26 4.48 3.30
CA GLU A 52 4.96 3.30 2.49
C GLU A 52 4.80 3.68 1.02
N ASP A 53 5.23 2.78 0.14
CA ASP A 53 4.92 2.89 -1.29
C ASP A 53 3.60 2.16 -1.56
N VAL A 54 2.69 2.82 -2.26
CA VAL A 54 1.35 2.33 -2.55
C VAL A 54 1.24 2.13 -4.05
N TRP A 55 1.02 0.89 -4.46
CA TRP A 55 0.85 0.50 -5.86
C TRP A 55 -0.61 0.14 -6.10
N GLN A 56 -1.19 0.64 -7.19
CA GLN A 56 -2.54 0.25 -7.61
C GLN A 56 -2.48 -0.46 -8.96
N TYR A 57 -3.17 -1.61 -9.01
CA TYR A 57 -3.38 -2.39 -10.20
C TYR A 57 -4.84 -2.28 -10.66
N HIS A 58 -5.03 -2.08 -11.95
CA HIS A 58 -6.33 -2.03 -12.59
C HIS A 58 -6.57 -3.33 -13.37
N PHE A 59 -7.64 -4.04 -13.04
CA PHE A 59 -8.09 -5.21 -13.80
C PHE A 59 -9.39 -4.89 -14.51
N TYR A 60 -9.53 -5.42 -15.71
CA TYR A 60 -10.70 -5.24 -16.55
C TYR A 60 -11.32 -6.61 -16.84
N THR A 61 -12.60 -6.77 -16.50
CA THR A 61 -13.41 -7.95 -16.84
C THR A 61 -14.59 -7.47 -17.67
N GLY A 62 -14.43 -7.49 -19.00
CA GLY A 62 -15.34 -6.79 -19.90
C GLY A 62 -15.30 -5.27 -19.65
N GLU A 63 -16.45 -4.67 -19.40
CA GLU A 63 -16.57 -3.23 -19.08
C GLU A 63 -16.33 -2.92 -17.59
N GLN A 64 -16.26 -3.95 -16.73
CA GLN A 64 -16.07 -3.76 -15.30
C GLN A 64 -14.59 -3.56 -14.97
N LYS A 65 -14.29 -2.43 -14.34
CA LYS A 65 -12.96 -2.12 -13.79
C LYS A 65 -12.93 -2.46 -12.30
N SER A 66 -12.01 -3.33 -11.89
CA SER A 66 -11.66 -3.52 -10.49
C SER A 66 -10.28 -2.91 -10.21
N ILE A 67 -10.11 -2.31 -9.04
CA ILE A 67 -8.84 -1.72 -8.61
C ILE A 67 -8.39 -2.50 -7.39
N LYS A 68 -7.14 -2.95 -7.39
CA LYS A 68 -6.50 -3.51 -6.21
C LYS A 68 -5.28 -2.69 -5.82
N GLU A 69 -4.94 -2.75 -4.55
CA GLU A 69 -3.88 -1.94 -3.95
C GLU A 69 -2.92 -2.83 -3.16
N LEU A 70 -1.62 -2.55 -3.32
CA LEU A 70 -0.53 -3.11 -2.53
C LEU A 70 0.18 -1.99 -1.81
N HIS A 71 0.50 -2.16 -0.53
CA HIS A 71 1.42 -1.26 0.17
C HIS A 71 2.74 -1.97 0.42
N PHE A 72 3.82 -1.20 0.38
CA PHE A 72 5.16 -1.68 0.62
C PHE A 72 5.80 -0.88 1.73
N LYS A 73 6.31 -1.60 2.73
CA LYS A 73 7.12 -1.06 3.81
C LYS A 73 8.46 -1.78 3.80
N ASN A 74 9.56 -1.05 3.81
CA ASN A 74 10.91 -1.61 3.70
C ASN A 74 11.08 -2.55 2.49
N ASN A 75 10.56 -2.14 1.32
CA ASN A 75 10.53 -2.90 0.06
C ASN A 75 9.75 -4.23 0.08
N LYS A 76 9.03 -4.53 1.16
CA LYS A 76 8.20 -5.73 1.29
C LYS A 76 6.72 -5.40 1.33
N VAL A 77 5.87 -6.27 0.78
CA VAL A 77 4.42 -6.10 0.82
C VAL A 77 3.95 -6.08 2.28
N SER A 78 3.34 -4.98 2.72
CA SER A 78 2.71 -4.80 4.03
C SER A 78 1.18 -4.89 3.97
N TYR A 79 0.58 -4.56 2.82
CA TYR A 79 -0.85 -4.60 2.60
C TYR A 79 -1.18 -5.14 1.21
N LYS A 80 -2.30 -5.86 1.12
CA LYS A 80 -2.89 -6.34 -0.13
C LYS A 80 -4.41 -6.27 -0.02
N GLY A 81 -5.07 -5.60 -0.95
CA GLY A 81 -6.52 -5.58 -0.96
C GLY A 81 -7.15 -4.56 -1.90
N GLU A 82 -8.27 -4.00 -1.46
CA GLU A 82 -8.97 -2.91 -2.12
C GLU A 82 -8.28 -1.56 -1.80
N PRO A 83 -8.47 -0.51 -2.61
CA PRO A 83 -7.89 0.80 -2.34
C PRO A 83 -8.29 1.36 -0.97
N VAL A 84 -7.29 1.75 -0.17
CA VAL A 84 -7.47 2.32 1.16
C VAL A 84 -7.44 3.85 1.04
N GLY A 85 -8.60 4.44 0.78
CA GLY A 85 -8.78 5.89 0.71
C GLY A 85 -10.21 6.30 0.34
N PRO A 86 -10.57 7.59 0.47
CA PRO A 86 -11.90 8.07 0.12
C PRO A 86 -12.21 7.77 -1.35
N ARG A 87 -13.28 7.01 -1.61
CA ARG A 87 -13.87 6.94 -2.95
C ARG A 87 -14.63 8.26 -3.20
N PRO A 88 -14.75 8.73 -4.46
CA PRO A 88 -15.54 9.91 -4.76
C PRO A 88 -16.97 9.75 -4.23
N GLY A 89 -17.43 10.69 -3.39
CA GLY A 89 -18.77 10.66 -2.78
C GLY A 89 -18.90 9.84 -1.49
N GLU A 90 -17.82 9.27 -0.96
CA GLU A 90 -17.86 8.46 0.27
C GLU A 90 -17.67 9.32 1.52
N SER A 91 -18.53 9.13 2.53
CA SER A 91 -18.41 9.82 3.82
C SER A 91 -17.32 9.20 4.69
N ALA A 92 -16.75 9.98 5.61
CA ALA A 92 -15.74 9.49 6.57
C ALA A 92 -16.20 8.21 7.31
N LYS A 93 -17.46 8.15 7.73
CA LYS A 93 -18.05 6.98 8.40
C LYS A 93 -18.07 5.72 7.53
N ALA A 94 -18.33 5.86 6.23
CA ALA A 94 -18.30 4.73 5.29
C ALA A 94 -16.88 4.22 5.05
N ILE A 95 -15.90 5.14 5.03
CA ILE A 95 -14.48 4.80 4.94
C ILE A 95 -14.04 4.02 6.18
N ASP A 96 -14.39 4.47 7.39
CA ASP A 96 -14.04 3.80 8.64
C ASP A 96 -14.66 2.40 8.73
N ALA A 97 -15.93 2.27 8.36
CA ALA A 97 -16.62 0.98 8.34
C ALA A 97 -15.96 0.01 7.35
N ARG A 98 -15.50 0.47 6.18
CA ARG A 98 -14.77 -0.38 5.23
C ARG A 98 -13.39 -0.77 5.77
N ASN A 99 -12.63 0.19 6.29
CA ASN A 99 -11.30 -0.05 6.83
C ASN A 99 -11.34 -1.06 7.99
N SER A 100 -12.36 -0.98 8.85
CA SER A 100 -12.56 -1.94 9.95
C SER A 100 -12.80 -3.38 9.49
N ARG A 101 -13.36 -3.59 8.29
CA ARG A 101 -13.64 -4.93 7.72
C ARG A 101 -12.46 -5.51 6.93
N ALA A 102 -11.57 -4.66 6.40
CA ALA A 102 -10.50 -5.06 5.49
C ALA A 102 -9.17 -5.40 6.19
N LEU A 103 -9.10 -5.33 7.52
CA LEU A 103 -7.94 -5.73 8.29
C LEU A 103 -8.00 -7.24 8.58
N PRO A 104 -7.19 -8.09 7.92
CA PRO A 104 -6.85 -9.38 8.49
C PRO A 104 -6.06 -9.11 9.78
N SER A 105 -6.36 -9.89 10.81
CA SER A 105 -5.74 -9.86 12.14
C SER A 105 -4.21 -9.99 12.11
N PHE A 106 -3.48 -8.93 11.84
CA PHE A 106 -2.03 -8.88 12.03
C PHE A 106 -1.61 -7.49 12.51
N GLY A 107 -1.24 -7.42 13.79
CA GLY A 107 -0.50 -6.31 14.40
C GLY A 107 -1.35 -5.12 14.79
N ALA A 108 -1.90 -5.17 16.00
CA ALA A 108 -2.58 -4.06 16.65
C ALA A 108 -1.80 -2.74 16.57
N SER A 109 -2.44 -1.68 16.09
CA SER A 109 -2.24 -0.28 16.53
C SER A 109 -3.36 0.61 15.99
N SER A 110 -4.61 0.35 16.36
CA SER A 110 -5.67 1.39 16.37
C SER A 110 -6.98 0.95 17.05
N SER A 111 -7.24 -0.34 17.21
CA SER A 111 -8.47 -0.85 17.84
C SER A 111 -8.43 -1.00 19.37
N GLN A 112 -7.41 -0.46 20.06
CA GLN A 112 -7.44 -0.29 21.53
C GLN A 112 -7.66 1.16 21.97
N ALA A 113 -7.87 2.11 21.04
CA ALA A 113 -8.14 3.50 21.41
C ALA A 113 -9.60 3.75 21.87
N GLU A 114 -10.52 2.82 21.63
CA GLU A 114 -11.96 3.06 21.86
C GLU A 114 -12.52 2.48 23.18
N ASN A 115 -11.67 1.89 24.03
CA ASN A 115 -12.08 1.38 25.35
C ASN A 115 -11.10 1.71 26.49
N LEU A 116 -10.25 2.73 26.33
CA LEU A 116 -9.41 3.22 27.41
C LEU A 116 -10.18 4.26 28.21
N THR A 117 -10.33 4.02 29.52
CA THR A 117 -10.83 5.05 30.43
C THR A 117 -9.92 6.29 30.37
N PRO A 118 -10.42 7.51 30.61
CA PRO A 118 -9.62 8.74 30.54
C PRO A 118 -8.28 8.66 31.30
N LYS A 119 -8.26 7.91 32.41
CA LYS A 119 -7.08 7.66 33.23
C LYS A 119 -5.98 6.87 32.49
N GLN A 120 -6.35 5.83 31.74
CA GLN A 120 -5.39 5.01 30.99
C GLN A 120 -4.84 5.76 29.76
N LYS A 121 -5.64 6.67 29.18
CA LYS A 121 -5.16 7.55 28.11
C LYS A 121 -4.08 8.52 28.61
N GLN A 122 -4.22 9.00 29.85
CA GLN A 122 -3.26 9.90 30.47
C GLN A 122 -1.96 9.18 30.85
N GLU A 123 -2.05 7.99 31.45
CA GLU A 123 -0.87 7.16 31.78
C GLU A 123 -0.07 6.76 30.53
N ASN A 124 -0.75 6.43 29.43
CA ASN A 124 -0.07 6.11 28.18
C ASN A 124 0.59 7.34 27.55
N LEU A 125 -0.04 8.52 27.62
CA LEU A 125 0.56 9.75 27.10
C LEU A 125 1.81 10.15 27.90
N GLU A 126 1.79 10.00 29.22
CA GLU A 126 2.96 10.24 30.08
C GLU A 126 4.11 9.28 29.77
N LYS A 127 3.81 8.03 29.40
CA LYS A 127 4.82 7.07 28.99
C LYS A 127 5.51 7.47 27.67
N TYR A 128 4.73 7.92 26.67
CA TYR A 128 5.28 8.40 25.40
C TYR A 128 6.15 9.65 25.58
N ILE A 129 5.74 10.59 26.45
CA ILE A 129 6.51 11.81 26.72
C ILE A 129 7.86 11.47 27.37
N LYS A 130 7.89 10.52 28.31
CA LYS A 130 9.14 10.09 28.95
C LYS A 130 10.09 9.36 28.00
N GLU A 131 9.56 8.48 27.15
CA GLU A 131 10.38 7.77 26.14
C GLU A 131 11.01 8.75 25.14
N ASP A 132 10.31 9.82 24.75
CA ASP A 132 10.85 10.87 23.89
C ASP A 132 11.91 11.74 24.60
N GLU A 133 11.72 12.06 25.89
CA GLU A 133 12.72 12.80 26.69
C GLU A 133 14.02 12.00 26.88
N GLU A 134 13.93 10.69 27.14
CA GLU A 134 15.10 9.81 27.24
C GLU A 134 15.84 9.67 25.90
N THR A 135 15.09 9.59 24.80
CA THR A 135 15.66 9.49 23.45
C THR A 135 16.34 10.81 23.03
N GLN A 136 15.86 11.95 23.50
CA GLN A 136 16.51 13.24 23.28
C GLN A 136 17.74 13.45 24.17
N ALA A 137 17.73 12.98 25.42
CA ALA A 137 18.88 13.02 26.31
C ALA A 137 20.06 12.15 25.81
N GLN A 138 19.78 10.98 25.23
CA GLN A 138 20.83 10.16 24.58
C GLN A 138 21.42 10.82 23.33
N LYS A 139 20.61 11.54 22.55
CA LYS A 139 21.07 12.24 21.36
C LYS A 139 21.89 13.51 21.66
N SER A 140 21.67 14.18 22.79
CA SER A 140 22.51 15.31 23.18
C SER A 140 23.88 14.87 23.73
N SER A 141 23.93 13.75 24.47
CA SER A 141 25.17 13.16 24.99
C SER A 141 26.15 12.71 23.89
N PHE A 142 25.64 12.27 22.73
CA PHE A 142 26.48 11.88 21.59
C PHE A 142 27.08 13.06 20.80
N LYS A 143 26.65 14.30 21.09
CA LYS A 143 27.06 15.50 20.34
C LYS A 143 28.22 16.27 20.99
N GLU A 144 28.70 15.84 22.16
CA GLU A 144 29.81 16.46 22.91
C GLU A 144 31.11 15.62 22.94
N LEU A 145 31.23 14.60 22.08
CA LEU A 145 32.47 13.87 21.79
C LEU A 145 32.94 14.17 20.37
#